data_AF-A0A941A8A4-F1
#
_entry.id   AF-A0A941A8A4-F1
#
_cell.length_a   1.000
_cell.length_b   1.000
_cell.length_c   1.000
_cell.angle_alpha   90.00
_cell.angle_beta   90.00
_cell.angle_gamma   90.00
#
_symmetry.space_group_name_H-M   'P 1'
#
loop_
_entity.id
_entity.type
_entity.pdbx_description
1 polymer ?
#
loop_
_entity_poly.entity_id
_entity_poly.type
_entity_poly.pdbx_seq_one_letter_code
_entity_poly.pdbx_strand_id
1 'polypeptide(L)'
;MKRILLSLFVAFGVIYAIEATNILGLHSYRPTLEAAIVDHEYVLTWAKSPYPSYYDVEVFKSPQAELNAPTERVMMYRTWNNKITINQSLPANTYCRVSAHGLFFQPLGEYSDPLYLTEIHGDNSIIKPEPTSNYPLSAPASDKPILTWKSVPGAVYYEFELLSAPPENPNGIEPSTYQLSASKEVFTNGYNIDLSQYQSSYIYWRVRALNYDGNPLGVFSDAQKVYIDHSKIEPLKPTINVDFDKDGPALYPVYSWIPIAHAVKYEVEVLDELPENPHGIAPSSHRIWSSKTTGFDCYDDEPRLTPGIYYWRVRGLDEADKPVGVFSDASKFIISPPQNLYAATFGDSITHGGGAVSYSPANPEYNYQTYLDFSTFNLGRSGDTSKTMLERFNQDVMPYHPKYLIILGGSNSLRGGVPAAKVIAELTAIRDKCLARGIRPIFLTLPPINPASIKKVFNEETAPDWRIEFARVNAFIRQQRYFIDIAPYLTDSNGELPVELAVDGLHPDIPGKQLIAQAINASWARVTQ
;
A
#
# COMPACT_ATOMS: atom_id res chain seq x y z
N MET A 1 15.77 -47.76 36.31
CA MET A 1 16.04 -46.30 36.33
C MET A 1 17.53 -45.95 36.44
N LYS A 2 18.28 -46.36 37.47
CA LYS A 2 19.70 -45.96 37.65
C LYS A 2 20.64 -46.30 36.47
N ARG A 3 20.50 -47.47 35.83
CA ARG A 3 21.31 -47.86 34.66
C ARG A 3 20.99 -47.03 33.40
N ILE A 4 19.71 -46.71 33.18
CA ILE A 4 19.26 -45.87 32.06
C ILE A 4 19.76 -44.43 32.26
N LEU A 5 19.68 -43.90 33.49
CA LEU A 5 20.20 -42.58 33.81
C LEU A 5 21.72 -42.48 33.60
N LEU A 6 22.47 -43.51 34.01
CA LEU A 6 23.92 -43.56 33.83
C LEU A 6 24.30 -43.65 32.35
N SER A 7 23.60 -44.47 31.56
CA SER A 7 23.80 -44.56 30.11
C SER A 7 23.51 -43.25 29.39
N LEU A 8 22.45 -42.53 29.78
CA LEU A 8 22.14 -41.20 29.27
C LEU A 8 23.24 -40.19 29.66
N PHE A 9 23.72 -40.22 30.90
CA PHE A 9 24.75 -39.30 31.37
C PHE A 9 26.08 -39.49 30.63
N VAL A 10 26.46 -40.76 30.37
CA VAL A 10 27.65 -41.09 29.56
C VAL A 10 27.44 -40.64 28.11
N ALA A 11 26.26 -40.88 27.53
CA ALA A 11 25.95 -40.43 26.16
C ALA A 11 26.02 -38.91 26.02
N PHE A 12 25.41 -38.14 26.94
CA PHE A 12 25.51 -36.68 26.95
C PHE A 12 26.94 -36.19 27.19
N GLY A 13 27.72 -36.86 28.05
CA GLY A 13 29.13 -36.54 28.28
C GLY A 13 30.00 -36.75 27.03
N VAL A 14 29.73 -37.81 26.25
CA VAL A 14 30.41 -38.07 24.97
C VAL A 14 30.01 -37.04 23.91
N ILE A 15 28.71 -36.72 23.80
CA ILE A 15 28.20 -35.66 22.90
C ILE A 15 28.85 -34.32 23.25
N TYR A 16 28.89 -33.95 24.52
CA TYR A 16 29.53 -32.72 24.99
C TYR A 16 31.02 -32.72 24.67
N ALA A 17 31.73 -33.82 24.88
CA ALA A 17 33.14 -33.92 24.52
C ALA A 17 33.36 -33.75 23.00
N ILE A 18 32.50 -34.33 22.16
CA ILE A 18 32.56 -34.18 20.69
C ILE A 18 32.26 -32.75 20.25
N GLU A 19 31.34 -32.04 20.89
CA GLU A 19 31.04 -30.63 20.57
C GLU A 19 32.12 -29.68 21.13
N ALA A 20 32.70 -29.99 22.30
CA ALA A 20 33.71 -29.16 22.96
C ALA A 20 35.14 -29.38 22.42
N THR A 21 35.37 -30.46 21.70
CA THR A 21 36.66 -30.76 21.07
C THR A 21 36.45 -30.79 19.56
N ASN A 22 37.28 -30.10 18.79
CA ASN A 22 37.13 -29.99 17.33
C ASN A 22 37.42 -31.31 16.56
N ILE A 23 37.14 -32.48 17.16
CA ILE A 23 37.48 -33.82 16.66
C ILE A 23 36.82 -34.11 15.30
N LEU A 24 35.66 -33.53 15.03
CA LEU A 24 34.92 -33.68 13.76
C LEU A 24 35.07 -32.48 12.81
N GLY A 25 35.97 -31.53 13.09
CA GLY A 25 36.14 -30.32 12.28
C GLY A 25 34.93 -29.38 12.32
N LEU A 26 34.08 -29.47 13.35
CA LEU A 26 32.82 -28.71 13.46
C LEU A 26 33.07 -27.21 13.58
N HIS A 27 34.22 -26.77 14.11
CA HIS A 27 34.54 -25.35 14.21
C HIS A 27 34.87 -24.69 12.86
N SER A 28 35.17 -25.49 11.83
CA SER A 28 35.35 -25.00 10.46
C SER A 28 34.08 -25.07 9.61
N TYR A 29 32.97 -25.54 10.18
CA TYR A 29 31.71 -25.59 9.46
C TYR A 29 31.16 -24.18 9.27
N ARG A 30 30.83 -23.86 8.02
CA ARG A 30 30.22 -22.58 7.62
C ARG A 30 29.07 -22.87 6.67
N PRO A 31 27.81 -22.60 7.03
CA PRO A 31 26.69 -22.83 6.12
C PRO A 31 26.82 -21.96 4.87
N THR A 32 26.72 -22.56 3.69
CA THR A 32 26.50 -21.80 2.45
C THR A 32 25.02 -21.47 2.37
N LEU A 33 24.67 -20.20 2.56
CA LEU A 33 23.29 -19.72 2.53
C LEU A 33 22.89 -19.32 1.11
N GLU A 34 21.81 -19.89 0.63
CA GLU A 34 21.17 -19.57 -0.65
C GLU A 34 19.72 -19.18 -0.41
N ALA A 35 19.14 -18.42 -1.33
CA ALA A 35 17.74 -18.05 -1.28
C ALA A 35 17.09 -18.06 -2.66
N ALA A 36 15.80 -18.34 -2.68
CA ALA A 36 14.94 -18.21 -3.83
C ALA A 36 13.61 -17.58 -3.42
N ILE A 37 12.96 -16.88 -4.35
CA ILE A 37 11.58 -16.44 -4.18
C ILE A 37 10.68 -17.49 -4.85
N VAL A 38 9.80 -18.10 -4.07
CA VAL A 38 8.81 -19.07 -4.56
C VAL A 38 7.44 -18.60 -4.08
N ASP A 39 6.50 -18.38 -5.00
CA ASP A 39 5.15 -17.90 -4.68
C ASP A 39 5.10 -16.63 -3.80
N HIS A 40 6.03 -15.70 -4.02
CA HIS A 40 6.22 -14.45 -3.24
C HIS A 40 6.75 -14.64 -1.81
N GLU A 41 7.24 -15.83 -1.46
CA GLU A 41 7.86 -16.11 -0.16
C GLU A 41 9.38 -16.33 -0.30
N TYR A 42 10.16 -15.87 0.68
CA TYR A 42 11.61 -16.10 0.70
C TYR A 42 11.88 -17.51 1.20
N VAL A 43 12.39 -18.36 0.32
CA VAL A 43 12.83 -19.71 0.66
C VAL A 43 14.34 -19.69 0.84
N LEU A 44 14.80 -19.75 2.09
CA LEU A 44 16.21 -19.84 2.43
C LEU A 44 16.63 -21.31 2.57
N THR A 45 17.74 -21.68 1.96
CA THR A 45 18.32 -23.04 2.01
C THR A 45 19.80 -22.98 2.31
N TRP A 46 20.32 -23.98 3.02
CA TRP A 46 21.75 -24.10 3.28
C TRP A 46 22.22 -25.56 3.30
N ALA A 47 23.52 -25.77 3.17
CA ALA A 47 24.12 -27.09 3.37
C ALA A 47 23.82 -27.62 4.78
N LYS A 48 23.64 -28.93 4.94
CA LYS A 48 23.49 -29.55 6.27
C LYS A 48 24.86 -29.71 6.93
N SER A 49 24.89 -29.45 8.23
CA SER A 49 25.99 -29.85 9.11
C SER A 49 26.18 -31.37 9.03
N PRO A 50 27.43 -31.86 9.01
CA PRO A 50 27.74 -33.30 9.09
C PRO A 50 27.40 -33.89 10.47
N TYR A 51 27.00 -33.05 11.43
CA TYR A 51 26.59 -33.40 12.78
C TYR A 51 25.11 -33.02 13.01
N PRO A 52 24.35 -33.74 13.86
CA PRO A 52 22.99 -33.35 14.22
C PRO A 52 22.96 -31.95 14.86
N SER A 53 22.36 -31.00 14.16
CA SER A 53 22.35 -29.59 14.55
C SER A 53 20.98 -28.99 14.32
N TYR A 54 20.61 -27.99 15.13
CA TYR A 54 19.61 -27.02 14.73
C TYR A 54 20.29 -25.76 14.18
N TYR A 55 19.53 -24.93 13.50
CA TYR A 55 20.01 -23.72 12.84
C TYR A 55 19.25 -22.52 13.34
N ASP A 56 19.99 -21.45 13.59
CA ASP A 56 19.44 -20.13 13.86
C ASP A 56 19.63 -19.25 12.62
N VAL A 57 18.52 -18.75 12.09
CA VAL A 57 18.45 -17.81 10.96
C VAL A 57 18.18 -16.44 11.55
N GLU A 58 19.15 -15.54 11.46
CA GLU A 58 19.05 -14.19 11.99
C GLU A 58 18.87 -13.18 10.86
N VAL A 59 17.93 -12.26 11.05
CA VAL A 59 17.64 -11.17 10.11
C VAL A 59 18.02 -9.85 10.76
N PHE A 60 18.86 -9.08 10.09
CA PHE A 60 19.35 -7.79 10.57
C PHE A 60 18.95 -6.65 9.63
N LYS A 61 18.71 -5.47 10.20
CA LYS A 61 18.57 -4.22 9.45
C LYS A 61 19.96 -3.59 9.30
N SER A 62 20.34 -3.26 8.06
CA SER A 62 21.54 -2.46 7.78
C SER A 62 21.13 -1.01 7.54
N PRO A 63 21.53 -0.06 8.39
CA PRO A 63 21.40 1.36 8.08
C PRO A 63 22.45 1.69 7.01
N GLN A 64 22.03 1.75 5.74
CA GLN A 64 22.85 2.11 4.57
C GLN A 64 23.85 1.04 4.08
N ALA A 65 24.26 1.19 2.81
CA ALA A 65 25.14 0.29 2.06
C ALA A 65 26.61 0.28 2.51
N GLU A 66 26.93 0.78 3.71
CA GLU A 66 28.27 0.75 4.27
C GLU A 66 28.42 -0.40 5.27
N LEU A 67 29.44 -1.24 5.06
CA LEU A 67 29.69 -2.50 5.75
C LEU A 67 29.92 -2.45 7.29
N ASN A 68 29.80 -1.28 7.94
CA ASN A 68 30.20 -1.11 9.35
C ASN A 68 29.21 -0.34 10.26
N ALA A 69 27.96 -0.13 9.84
CA ALA A 69 26.94 0.49 10.69
C ALA A 69 26.42 -0.48 11.78
N PRO A 70 25.94 0.01 12.94
CA PRO A 70 25.39 -0.84 14.00
C PRO A 70 24.16 -1.60 13.47
N THR A 71 24.20 -2.93 13.58
CA THR A 71 23.17 -3.83 13.08
C THR A 71 22.13 -4.13 14.17
N GLU A 72 20.87 -3.81 13.89
CA GLU A 72 19.76 -4.20 14.76
C GLU A 72 19.19 -5.54 14.29
N ARG A 73 19.09 -6.51 15.19
CA ARG A 73 18.47 -7.81 14.89
C ARG A 73 16.95 -7.63 14.86
N VAL A 74 16.37 -7.71 13.68
CA VAL A 74 14.94 -7.56 13.44
C VAL A 74 14.21 -8.85 13.83
N MET A 75 14.77 -10.00 13.45
CA MET A 75 14.15 -11.30 13.68
C MET A 75 15.17 -12.42 13.86
N MET A 76 14.71 -13.52 14.47
CA MET A 76 15.46 -14.75 14.62
C MET A 76 14.50 -15.94 14.50
N TYR A 77 14.81 -16.86 13.61
CA TYR A 77 14.10 -18.13 13.44
C TYR A 77 14.99 -19.29 13.84
N ARG A 78 14.40 -20.33 14.42
CA ARG A 78 15.11 -21.57 14.77
C ARG A 78 14.46 -22.76 14.08
N THR A 79 15.27 -23.58 13.42
CA THR A 79 14.78 -24.76 12.69
C THR A 79 15.76 -25.92 12.76
N TRP A 80 15.25 -27.15 12.76
CA TRP A 80 16.07 -28.37 12.59
C TRP A 80 16.27 -28.75 11.12
N ASN A 81 15.53 -28.11 10.22
CA ASN A 81 15.65 -28.29 8.79
C ASN A 81 16.70 -27.34 8.23
N ASN A 82 17.35 -27.72 7.14
CA ASN A 82 18.29 -26.86 6.41
C ASN A 82 17.60 -25.95 5.38
N LYS A 83 16.33 -25.65 5.65
CA LYS A 83 15.43 -24.88 4.82
C LYS A 83 14.43 -24.19 5.74
N ILE A 84 14.15 -22.92 5.46
CA ILE A 84 13.04 -22.18 6.05
C ILE A 84 12.36 -21.36 4.97
N THR A 85 11.04 -21.22 5.08
CA THR A 85 10.29 -20.24 4.31
C THR A 85 9.98 -19.06 5.23
N ILE A 86 10.36 -17.86 4.82
CA ILE A 86 10.06 -16.61 5.49
C ILE A 86 8.91 -15.98 4.69
N ASN A 87 7.70 -16.13 5.22
CA ASN A 87 6.46 -15.67 4.60
C ASN A 87 6.19 -14.19 4.91
N GLN A 88 7.25 -13.41 5.12
CA GLN A 88 7.18 -12.01 5.55
C GLN A 88 7.91 -11.13 4.55
N SER A 89 7.29 -10.00 4.20
CA SER A 89 7.94 -8.94 3.44
C SER A 89 9.01 -8.32 4.36
N LEU A 90 10.27 -8.61 4.06
CA LEU A 90 11.40 -8.05 4.77
C LEU A 90 11.85 -6.77 4.06
N PRO A 91 12.20 -5.70 4.79
CA PRO A 91 12.67 -4.46 4.17
C PRO A 91 13.89 -4.68 3.26
N ALA A 92 14.00 -3.94 2.16
CA ALA A 92 15.08 -4.10 1.17
C ALA A 92 16.49 -3.99 1.79
N ASN A 93 16.64 -3.20 2.86
CA ASN A 93 17.91 -2.98 3.54
C ASN A 93 18.18 -4.00 4.66
N THR A 94 17.77 -5.25 4.48
CA THR A 94 18.03 -6.33 5.43
C THR A 94 18.94 -7.40 4.84
N TYR A 95 19.70 -8.04 5.72
CA TYR A 95 20.49 -9.22 5.37
C TYR A 95 20.19 -10.36 6.33
N CYS A 96 20.32 -11.57 5.81
CA CYS A 96 20.15 -12.80 6.56
C CYS A 96 21.50 -13.47 6.78
N ARG A 97 21.66 -14.14 7.93
CA ARG A 97 22.76 -15.08 8.14
C ARG A 97 22.29 -16.29 8.91
N VAL A 98 22.94 -17.43 8.69
CA VAL A 98 22.61 -18.69 9.35
C VAL A 98 23.79 -19.19 10.15
N SER A 99 23.51 -19.77 11.32
CA SER A 99 24.48 -20.47 12.16
C SER A 99 23.94 -21.84 12.55
N ALA A 100 24.83 -22.84 12.61
CA ALA A 100 24.50 -24.16 13.14
C ALA A 100 24.84 -24.23 14.63
N HIS A 101 24.04 -24.98 15.39
CA HIS A 101 24.20 -25.11 16.83
C HIS A 101 24.06 -26.57 17.26
N GLY A 102 24.88 -26.96 18.23
CA GLY A 102 24.87 -28.28 18.85
C GLY A 102 23.75 -28.42 19.88
N LEU A 103 23.64 -29.61 20.48
CA LEU A 103 22.63 -29.92 21.49
C LEU A 103 22.81 -29.12 22.79
N PHE A 104 24.00 -28.55 23.01
CA PHE A 104 24.31 -27.71 24.18
C PHE A 104 24.33 -26.21 23.88
N PHE A 105 23.66 -25.76 22.82
CA PHE A 105 23.50 -24.34 22.44
C PHE A 105 24.82 -23.60 22.13
N GLN A 106 25.89 -24.34 21.81
CA GLN A 106 27.13 -23.77 21.34
C GLN A 106 27.12 -23.69 19.80
N PRO A 107 27.59 -22.59 19.19
CA PRO A 107 27.75 -22.50 17.74
C PRO A 107 28.71 -23.57 17.23
N LEU A 108 28.27 -24.34 16.25
CA LEU A 108 29.09 -25.29 15.51
C LEU A 108 29.70 -24.54 14.33
N GLY A 109 30.81 -23.85 14.58
CA GLY A 109 31.57 -23.12 13.56
C GLY A 109 31.15 -21.66 13.38
N GLU A 110 31.23 -21.17 12.14
CA GLU A 110 31.03 -19.76 11.79
C GLU A 110 29.64 -19.50 11.21
N TYR A 111 29.22 -18.22 11.24
CA TYR A 111 28.05 -17.78 10.49
C TYR A 111 28.29 -17.91 8.98
N SER A 112 27.22 -18.15 8.23
CA SER A 112 27.24 -17.99 6.77
C SER A 112 27.74 -16.60 6.39
N ASP A 113 28.20 -16.44 5.14
CA ASP A 113 28.28 -15.11 4.56
C ASP A 113 26.90 -14.43 4.66
N PRO A 114 26.84 -13.12 4.92
CA PRO A 114 25.59 -12.39 4.92
C PRO A 114 25.00 -12.44 3.52
N LEU A 115 23.71 -12.79 3.42
CA LEU A 115 22.95 -12.74 2.18
C LEU A 115 22.05 -11.52 2.24
N TYR A 116 22.32 -10.51 1.41
CA TYR A 116 21.50 -9.31 1.36
C TYR A 116 20.24 -9.60 0.56
N LEU A 117 19.07 -9.18 1.05
CA LEU A 117 17.82 -9.44 0.31
C LEU A 117 17.82 -8.81 -1.08
N THR A 118 18.52 -7.69 -1.26
CA THR A 118 18.77 -7.08 -2.57
C THR A 118 19.44 -8.03 -3.56
N GLU A 119 20.23 -9.00 -3.10
CA GLU A 119 20.90 -10.00 -3.95
C GLU A 119 19.95 -11.16 -4.32
N ILE A 120 18.92 -11.40 -3.52
CA ILE A 120 17.92 -12.48 -3.69
C ILE A 120 16.85 -12.09 -4.71
N HIS A 121 16.62 -10.78 -4.91
CA HIS A 121 15.73 -10.27 -5.94
C HIS A 121 16.17 -10.62 -7.38
N GLY A 122 17.33 -11.27 -7.55
CA GLY A 122 17.94 -11.42 -8.85
C GLY A 122 18.30 -10.04 -9.40
N ASP A 123 19.07 -10.03 -10.46
CA ASP A 123 19.32 -8.82 -11.22
C ASP A 123 17.98 -8.10 -11.53
N ASN A 124 17.94 -6.79 -11.28
CA ASN A 124 16.82 -5.87 -11.47
C ASN A 124 15.81 -6.37 -12.53
N SER A 125 14.63 -6.84 -12.10
CA SER A 125 13.46 -6.69 -12.97
C SER A 125 13.29 -5.19 -13.17
N ILE A 126 13.78 -4.69 -14.30
CA ILE A 126 13.70 -3.30 -14.70
C ILE A 126 12.24 -2.85 -14.48
N ILE A 127 11.99 -2.06 -13.44
CA ILE A 127 10.67 -1.50 -13.17
C ILE A 127 10.39 -0.55 -14.32
N LYS A 128 9.41 -0.87 -15.17
CA LYS A 128 8.96 0.01 -16.24
C LYS A 128 7.44 -0.09 -16.40
N PRO A 129 6.74 1.03 -16.61
CA PRO A 129 5.31 0.98 -16.90
C PRO A 129 5.03 0.17 -18.17
N GLU A 130 3.88 -0.52 -18.19
CA GLU A 130 3.43 -1.29 -19.35
C GLU A 130 2.30 -0.53 -20.07
N PRO A 131 2.51 -0.03 -21.29
CA PRO A 131 1.47 0.60 -22.09
C PRO A 131 0.28 -0.34 -22.36
N THR A 132 -0.94 0.18 -22.23
CA THR A 132 -2.20 -0.57 -22.44
C THR A 132 -3.03 -0.02 -23.59
N SER A 133 -2.87 1.26 -23.94
CA SER A 133 -3.49 1.85 -25.13
C SER A 133 -2.68 1.51 -26.39
N ASN A 134 -3.34 1.15 -27.48
CA ASN A 134 -2.69 0.87 -28.76
C ASN A 134 -3.46 1.54 -29.91
N TYR A 135 -2.74 2.26 -30.77
CA TYR A 135 -3.28 2.99 -31.93
C TYR A 135 -2.53 2.58 -33.20
N PRO A 136 -2.79 1.37 -33.74
CA PRO A 136 -2.14 0.87 -34.94
C PRO A 136 -2.66 1.60 -36.19
N LEU A 137 -2.01 1.38 -37.33
CA LEU A 137 -2.42 1.97 -38.61
C LEU A 137 -3.87 1.61 -39.00
N SER A 138 -4.36 0.42 -38.61
CA SER A 138 -5.75 -0.01 -38.85
C SER A 138 -6.78 0.68 -37.96
N ALA A 139 -6.35 1.30 -36.86
CA ALA A 139 -7.19 2.00 -35.90
C ALA A 139 -6.42 3.20 -35.30
N PRO A 140 -6.17 4.26 -36.10
CA PRO A 140 -5.36 5.40 -35.66
C PRO A 140 -6.06 6.21 -34.57
N ALA A 141 -5.28 6.95 -33.79
CA ALA A 141 -5.75 7.94 -32.84
C ALA A 141 -6.35 9.18 -33.53
N SER A 142 -7.22 9.90 -32.83
CA SER A 142 -7.50 11.32 -33.14
C SER A 142 -6.33 12.21 -32.75
N ASP A 143 -6.47 13.53 -32.92
CA ASP A 143 -5.49 14.50 -32.43
C ASP A 143 -5.32 14.50 -30.92
N LYS A 144 -6.34 14.13 -30.15
CA LYS A 144 -6.25 14.08 -28.69
C LYS A 144 -6.49 12.70 -28.09
N PRO A 145 -5.65 11.69 -28.36
CA PRO A 145 -5.88 10.36 -27.80
C PRO A 145 -5.68 10.33 -26.28
N ILE A 146 -6.30 9.33 -25.65
CA ILE A 146 -5.96 8.96 -24.28
C ILE A 146 -4.94 7.82 -24.36
N LEU A 147 -3.74 8.07 -23.85
CA LEU A 147 -2.68 7.07 -23.74
C LEU A 147 -2.71 6.49 -22.32
N THR A 148 -2.63 5.17 -22.18
CA THR A 148 -2.80 4.50 -20.88
C THR A 148 -1.73 3.45 -20.65
N TRP A 149 -1.45 3.17 -19.38
CA TRP A 149 -0.50 2.14 -18.94
C TRP A 149 -0.96 1.48 -17.63
N LYS A 150 -0.29 0.39 -17.24
CA LYS A 150 -0.42 -0.19 -15.90
C LYS A 150 0.31 0.69 -14.89
N SER A 151 -0.33 0.95 -13.75
CA SER A 151 0.28 1.67 -12.63
C SER A 151 1.50 0.92 -12.11
N VAL A 152 2.53 1.68 -11.71
CA VAL A 152 3.72 1.15 -11.04
C VAL A 152 3.57 1.39 -9.53
N PRO A 153 3.67 0.34 -8.69
CA PRO A 153 3.61 0.50 -7.24
C PRO A 153 4.58 1.56 -6.71
N GLY A 154 4.07 2.47 -5.86
CA GLY A 154 4.86 3.56 -5.26
C GLY A 154 5.04 4.81 -6.14
N ALA A 155 4.59 4.79 -7.40
CA ALA A 155 4.70 5.93 -8.30
C ALA A 155 3.75 7.07 -7.90
N VAL A 156 4.28 8.23 -7.52
CA VAL A 156 3.45 9.40 -7.17
C VAL A 156 2.91 10.06 -8.45
N TYR A 157 3.73 10.12 -9.48
CA TYR A 157 3.34 10.64 -10.79
C TYR A 157 4.23 10.03 -11.86
N TYR A 158 3.94 10.35 -13.11
CA TYR A 158 4.63 9.83 -14.27
C TYR A 158 5.26 10.96 -15.07
N GLU A 159 6.41 10.67 -15.67
CA GLU A 159 6.98 11.48 -16.73
C GLU A 159 6.71 10.84 -18.07
N PHE A 160 6.09 11.61 -18.95
CA PHE A 160 5.71 11.23 -20.29
C PHE A 160 6.61 11.93 -21.31
N GLU A 161 7.08 11.19 -22.33
CA GLU A 161 7.85 11.73 -23.44
C GLU A 161 7.19 11.42 -24.79
N LEU A 162 7.09 12.44 -25.64
CA LEU A 162 6.82 12.29 -27.07
C LEU A 162 8.13 12.30 -27.85
N LEU A 163 8.24 11.42 -28.83
CA LEU A 163 9.45 11.18 -29.59
C LEU A 163 9.17 11.16 -31.10
N SER A 164 10.11 11.69 -31.88
CA SER A 164 10.06 11.69 -33.35
C SER A 164 10.47 10.34 -33.98
N ALA A 165 11.24 9.53 -33.25
CA ALA A 165 11.73 8.22 -33.66
C ALA A 165 11.82 7.27 -32.45
N PRO A 166 12.01 5.95 -32.65
CA PRO A 166 12.31 5.04 -31.55
C PRO A 166 13.51 5.53 -30.73
N PRO A 167 13.46 5.50 -29.40
CA PRO A 167 14.53 6.00 -28.55
C PRO A 167 15.80 5.15 -28.72
N GLU A 168 16.95 5.81 -28.67
CA GLU A 168 18.27 5.20 -28.62
C GLU A 168 18.54 4.43 -27.31
N ASN A 169 17.73 4.67 -26.28
CA ASN A 169 17.86 4.13 -24.93
C ASN A 169 16.55 3.52 -24.40
N PRO A 170 16.05 2.40 -24.98
CA PRO A 170 14.73 1.84 -24.69
C PRO A 170 14.52 1.31 -23.26
N ASN A 171 15.57 1.22 -22.45
CA ASN A 171 15.49 0.91 -21.02
C ASN A 171 16.35 1.89 -20.19
N GLY A 172 16.46 3.12 -20.67
CA GLY A 172 17.18 4.19 -19.98
C GLY A 172 16.28 4.98 -19.02
N ILE A 173 16.92 5.71 -18.12
CA ILE A 173 16.29 6.80 -17.36
C ILE A 173 16.53 8.16 -18.02
N GLU A 174 17.47 8.27 -18.96
CA GLU A 174 17.76 9.55 -19.59
C GLU A 174 16.74 9.89 -20.67
N PRO A 175 16.42 11.18 -20.85
CA PRO A 175 15.67 11.65 -22.01
C PRO A 175 16.29 11.19 -23.34
N SER A 176 15.44 10.95 -24.34
CA SER A 176 15.90 10.57 -25.68
C SER A 176 16.32 11.81 -26.46
N THR A 177 17.36 11.69 -27.29
CA THR A 177 17.75 12.71 -28.28
C THR A 177 16.66 12.96 -29.33
N TYR A 178 15.69 12.05 -29.48
CA TYR A 178 14.52 12.21 -30.36
C TYR A 178 13.32 12.86 -29.68
N GLN A 179 13.47 13.34 -28.43
CA GLN A 179 12.40 13.98 -27.67
C GLN A 179 11.86 15.22 -28.39
N LEU A 180 10.55 15.24 -28.57
CA LEU A 180 9.77 16.38 -29.08
C LEU A 180 9.24 17.23 -27.93
N SER A 181 8.74 16.58 -26.87
CA SER A 181 8.27 17.21 -25.65
C SER A 181 8.21 16.20 -24.51
N ALA A 182 8.16 16.71 -23.28
CA ALA A 182 7.92 15.91 -22.08
C ALA A 182 6.96 16.62 -21.13
N SER A 183 6.26 15.84 -20.31
CA SER A 183 5.41 16.35 -19.22
C SER A 183 5.59 15.51 -17.96
N LYS A 184 5.60 16.18 -16.81
CA LYS A 184 5.61 15.55 -15.46
C LYS A 184 4.30 15.77 -14.72
N GLU A 185 3.29 16.32 -15.37
CA GLU A 185 1.99 16.65 -14.78
C GLU A 185 0.98 15.51 -14.98
N VAL A 186 1.41 14.27 -14.71
CA VAL A 186 0.62 13.06 -14.96
C VAL A 186 0.52 12.25 -13.67
N PHE A 187 -0.56 12.47 -12.92
CA PHE A 187 -0.76 11.87 -11.58
C PHE A 187 -1.64 10.62 -11.59
N THR A 188 -2.03 10.15 -12.77
CA THR A 188 -2.83 8.93 -12.98
C THR A 188 -2.19 8.05 -14.06
N ASN A 189 -2.73 6.85 -14.27
CA ASN A 189 -2.20 5.86 -15.20
C ASN A 189 -2.63 6.08 -16.67
N GLY A 190 -2.90 7.33 -17.03
CA GLY A 190 -3.21 7.73 -18.38
C GLY A 190 -3.09 9.23 -18.59
N TYR A 191 -2.93 9.63 -19.84
CA TYR A 191 -2.75 11.02 -20.24
C TYR A 191 -3.49 11.33 -21.53
N ASN A 192 -4.34 12.36 -21.50
CA ASN A 192 -4.98 12.88 -22.69
C ASN A 192 -4.07 13.94 -23.34
N ILE A 193 -3.26 13.47 -24.29
CA ILE A 193 -2.23 14.28 -24.95
C ILE A 193 -2.81 15.05 -26.14
N ASP A 194 -2.36 16.28 -26.37
CA ASP A 194 -2.66 17.03 -27.60
C ASP A 194 -1.56 16.82 -28.65
N LEU A 195 -1.91 16.13 -29.74
CA LEU A 195 -1.05 15.84 -30.87
C LEU A 195 -1.33 16.73 -32.09
N SER A 196 -2.29 17.66 -32.02
CA SER A 196 -2.75 18.46 -33.17
C SER A 196 -1.64 19.31 -33.82
N GLN A 197 -0.61 19.65 -33.05
CA GLN A 197 0.55 20.40 -33.54
C GLN A 197 1.51 19.57 -34.42
N TYR A 198 1.44 18.24 -34.37
CA TYR A 198 2.35 17.37 -35.10
C TYR A 198 1.77 16.96 -36.45
N GLN A 199 2.35 17.45 -37.53
CA GLN A 199 1.92 17.14 -38.92
C GLN A 199 2.26 15.71 -39.38
N SER A 200 2.95 14.93 -38.54
CA SER A 200 3.35 13.56 -38.89
C SER A 200 2.17 12.60 -38.73
N SER A 201 2.04 11.67 -39.69
CA SER A 201 1.05 10.57 -39.60
C SER A 201 1.27 9.59 -38.43
N TYR A 202 2.40 9.70 -37.72
CA TYR A 202 2.68 8.94 -36.51
C TYR A 202 3.65 9.67 -35.58
N ILE A 203 3.62 9.27 -34.31
CA ILE A 203 4.56 9.69 -33.27
C ILE A 203 4.92 8.49 -32.39
N TYR A 204 6.01 8.59 -31.63
CA TYR A 204 6.35 7.61 -30.59
C TYR A 204 6.15 8.23 -29.20
N TRP A 205 5.81 7.42 -28.22
CA TRP A 205 5.75 7.87 -26.83
C TRP A 205 6.27 6.82 -25.86
N ARG A 206 6.74 7.27 -24.70
CA ARG A 206 7.11 6.41 -23.58
C ARG A 206 6.85 7.11 -22.26
N VAL A 207 6.78 6.35 -21.17
CA VAL A 207 6.42 6.87 -19.85
C VAL A 207 7.27 6.18 -18.76
N ARG A 208 7.61 6.91 -17.69
CA ARG A 208 8.27 6.34 -16.51
C ARG A 208 7.58 6.78 -15.22
N ALA A 209 7.71 5.95 -14.19
CA ALA A 209 7.22 6.24 -12.86
C ALA A 209 8.22 7.09 -12.06
N LEU A 210 7.74 8.10 -11.37
CA LEU A 210 8.51 8.99 -10.51
C LEU A 210 7.99 8.94 -9.07
N ASN A 211 8.90 9.12 -8.11
CA ASN A 211 8.54 9.39 -6.73
C ASN A 211 8.17 10.89 -6.53
N TYR A 212 7.79 11.27 -5.31
CA TYR A 212 7.41 12.66 -4.99
C TYR A 212 8.49 13.69 -5.36
N ASP A 213 9.76 13.34 -5.16
CA ASP A 213 10.91 14.21 -5.45
C ASP A 213 11.26 14.28 -6.96
N GLY A 214 10.55 13.54 -7.81
CA GLY A 214 10.82 13.46 -9.24
C GLY A 214 11.97 12.55 -9.60
N ASN A 215 12.43 11.74 -8.66
CA ASN A 215 13.41 10.70 -8.92
C ASN A 215 12.72 9.49 -9.58
N PRO A 216 13.33 8.87 -10.60
CA PRO A 216 12.77 7.69 -11.24
C PRO A 216 12.70 6.51 -10.28
N LEU A 217 11.55 5.83 -10.24
CA LEU A 217 11.40 4.53 -9.58
C LEU A 217 11.90 3.38 -10.46
N GLY A 218 12.06 3.66 -11.75
CA GLY A 218 12.39 2.70 -12.77
C GLY A 218 12.71 3.40 -14.09
N VAL A 219 12.84 2.63 -15.15
CA VAL A 219 13.17 3.14 -16.49
C VAL A 219 11.89 3.49 -17.27
N PHE A 220 12.07 4.09 -18.45
CA PHE A 220 10.96 4.31 -19.36
C PHE A 220 10.36 2.99 -19.89
N SER A 221 9.05 3.01 -20.12
CA SER A 221 8.35 1.97 -20.87
C SER A 221 8.97 1.77 -22.25
N ASP A 222 8.72 0.59 -22.85
CA ASP A 222 8.99 0.41 -24.27
C ASP A 222 8.21 1.44 -25.08
N ALA A 223 8.90 2.14 -25.99
CA ALA A 223 8.29 3.20 -26.76
C ALA A 223 7.20 2.64 -27.69
N GLN A 224 6.01 3.20 -27.62
CA GLN A 224 4.88 2.82 -28.44
C GLN A 224 4.73 3.77 -29.61
N LYS A 225 4.43 3.21 -30.79
CA LYS A 225 4.10 3.98 -31.98
C LYS A 225 2.59 4.24 -32.01
N VAL A 226 2.21 5.50 -32.21
CA VAL A 226 0.81 5.93 -32.36
C VAL A 226 0.64 6.50 -33.75
N TYR A 227 -0.26 5.91 -34.54
CA TYR A 227 -0.70 6.50 -35.82
C TYR A 227 -1.80 7.52 -35.56
N ILE A 228 -1.77 8.64 -36.28
CA ILE A 228 -2.67 9.78 -36.07
C ILE A 228 -3.51 9.98 -37.34
N ASP A 229 -4.81 10.15 -37.14
CA ASP A 229 -5.76 10.57 -38.16
C ASP A 229 -6.42 11.88 -37.71
N HIS A 230 -5.93 12.99 -38.25
CA HIS A 230 -6.38 14.35 -37.97
C HIS A 230 -7.85 14.62 -38.35
N SER A 231 -8.53 13.67 -39.02
CA SER A 231 -9.96 13.77 -39.32
C SER A 231 -10.86 13.14 -38.26
N LYS A 232 -10.29 12.39 -37.29
CA LYS A 232 -11.07 11.74 -36.24
C LYS A 232 -11.50 12.71 -35.14
N ILE A 233 -12.72 12.48 -34.66
CA ILE A 233 -13.29 13.22 -33.54
C ILE A 233 -12.52 12.86 -32.25
N GLU A 234 -12.23 13.88 -31.45
CA GLU A 234 -11.53 13.76 -30.18
C GLU A 234 -12.37 13.00 -29.13
N PRO A 235 -11.75 12.28 -28.18
CA PRO A 235 -12.43 11.71 -27.04
C PRO A 235 -13.00 12.84 -26.17
N LEU A 236 -14.32 12.90 -26.06
CA LEU A 236 -15.02 13.89 -25.26
C LEU A 236 -15.52 13.30 -23.93
N LYS A 237 -15.02 12.15 -23.48
CA LYS A 237 -15.45 11.52 -22.24
C LYS A 237 -14.25 11.08 -21.40
N PRO A 238 -14.25 11.32 -20.08
CA PRO A 238 -13.22 10.78 -19.19
C PRO A 238 -13.25 9.25 -19.17
N THR A 239 -12.10 8.64 -18.87
CA THR A 239 -11.97 7.19 -18.76
C THR A 239 -11.88 6.78 -17.30
N ILE A 240 -12.84 6.00 -16.82
CA ILE A 240 -12.80 5.43 -15.47
C ILE A 240 -11.63 4.44 -15.37
N ASN A 241 -10.84 4.52 -14.30
CA ASN A 241 -9.65 3.70 -14.08
C ASN A 241 -9.69 2.92 -12.75
N VAL A 242 -10.86 2.79 -12.14
CA VAL A 242 -11.10 2.01 -10.92
C VAL A 242 -12.15 0.92 -11.19
N ASP A 243 -11.95 -0.24 -10.55
CA ASP A 243 -12.83 -1.40 -10.69
C ASP A 243 -13.34 -1.84 -9.31
N PHE A 244 -14.61 -1.56 -9.05
CA PHE A 244 -15.27 -1.94 -7.80
C PHE A 244 -15.91 -3.32 -7.81
N ASP A 245 -16.00 -4.00 -8.96
CA ASP A 245 -16.70 -5.29 -9.06
C ASP A 245 -15.95 -6.40 -8.30
N LYS A 246 -14.65 -6.25 -8.10
CA LYS A 246 -13.80 -7.26 -7.43
C LYS A 246 -13.86 -7.16 -5.90
N ASP A 247 -13.64 -5.97 -5.36
CA ASP A 247 -13.36 -5.77 -3.93
C ASP A 247 -14.48 -4.98 -3.20
N GLY A 248 -15.41 -4.37 -3.95
CA GLY A 248 -16.42 -3.45 -3.44
C GLY A 248 -15.82 -2.13 -2.94
N PRO A 249 -16.60 -1.04 -2.87
CA PRO A 249 -16.10 0.22 -2.32
C PRO A 249 -16.11 0.20 -0.78
N ALA A 250 -15.37 1.14 -0.19
CA ALA A 250 -15.59 1.52 1.20
C ALA A 250 -17.02 2.10 1.39
N LEU A 251 -17.46 2.22 2.64
CA LEU A 251 -18.75 2.83 2.98
C LEU A 251 -18.90 4.23 2.36
N TYR A 252 -17.80 4.98 2.30
CA TYR A 252 -17.67 6.23 1.58
C TYR A 252 -16.86 5.94 0.30
N PRO A 253 -17.48 5.71 -0.86
CA PRO A 253 -16.71 5.42 -2.07
C PRO A 253 -15.82 6.59 -2.50
N VAL A 254 -14.75 6.29 -3.24
CA VAL A 254 -13.93 7.30 -3.90
C VAL A 254 -13.82 6.96 -5.37
N TYR A 255 -14.24 7.88 -6.22
CA TYR A 255 -14.29 7.66 -7.66
C TYR A 255 -13.02 8.23 -8.30
N SER A 256 -12.43 7.56 -9.30
CA SER A 256 -11.25 8.09 -10.02
C SER A 256 -11.32 7.81 -11.52
N TRP A 257 -10.72 8.71 -12.29
CA TRP A 257 -10.71 8.68 -13.76
C TRP A 257 -9.43 9.26 -14.33
N ILE A 258 -9.24 9.09 -15.64
CA ILE A 258 -8.22 9.77 -16.44
C ILE A 258 -8.83 11.07 -16.97
N PRO A 259 -8.25 12.23 -16.63
CA PRO A 259 -8.66 13.54 -17.13
C PRO A 259 -8.67 13.67 -18.65
N ILE A 260 -9.53 14.54 -19.17
CA ILE A 260 -9.56 14.94 -20.58
C ILE A 260 -9.08 16.38 -20.77
N ALA A 261 -8.62 16.70 -21.97
CA ALA A 261 -8.19 18.02 -22.36
C ALA A 261 -9.32 19.05 -22.18
N HIS A 262 -8.95 20.30 -21.89
CA HIS A 262 -9.83 21.47 -21.69
C HIS A 262 -10.76 21.43 -20.46
N ALA A 263 -10.82 20.31 -19.73
CA ALA A 263 -11.55 20.22 -18.48
C ALA A 263 -10.67 20.70 -17.30
N VAL A 264 -11.19 21.67 -16.55
CA VAL A 264 -10.56 22.22 -15.34
C VAL A 264 -11.22 21.71 -14.06
N LYS A 265 -12.46 21.24 -14.19
CA LYS A 265 -13.26 20.62 -13.13
C LYS A 265 -13.94 19.37 -13.68
N TYR A 266 -14.41 18.54 -12.77
CA TYR A 266 -15.17 17.34 -13.09
C TYR A 266 -16.42 17.28 -12.23
N GLU A 267 -17.49 16.75 -12.80
CA GLU A 267 -18.70 16.41 -12.06
C GLU A 267 -18.89 14.90 -12.08
N VAL A 268 -18.95 14.31 -10.89
CA VAL A 268 -19.30 12.92 -10.68
C VAL A 268 -20.77 12.84 -10.30
N GLU A 269 -21.48 11.86 -10.84
CA GLU A 269 -22.81 11.49 -10.37
C GLU A 269 -22.89 9.99 -10.06
N VAL A 270 -23.65 9.67 -9.03
CA VAL A 270 -23.99 8.32 -8.60
C VAL A 270 -25.47 8.09 -8.83
N LEU A 271 -25.81 6.90 -9.30
CA LEU A 271 -27.10 6.52 -9.85
C LEU A 271 -27.59 5.23 -9.19
N ASP A 272 -28.90 5.11 -9.01
CA ASP A 272 -29.56 3.90 -8.54
C ASP A 272 -29.98 2.93 -9.67
N GLU A 273 -29.99 3.40 -10.91
CA GLU A 273 -30.16 2.58 -12.12
C GLU A 273 -29.19 3.00 -13.24
N LEU A 274 -29.11 2.19 -14.30
CA LEU A 274 -28.35 2.54 -15.50
C LEU A 274 -28.88 3.85 -16.09
N PRO A 275 -28.01 4.80 -16.49
CA PRO A 275 -28.46 6.08 -17.01
C PRO A 275 -29.20 5.89 -18.33
N GLU A 276 -30.33 6.57 -18.49
CA GLU A 276 -31.11 6.58 -19.73
C GLU A 276 -30.38 7.28 -20.89
N ASN A 277 -29.31 8.02 -20.58
CA ASN A 277 -28.56 8.89 -21.48
C ASN A 277 -27.03 8.65 -21.40
N PRO A 278 -26.52 7.46 -21.73
CA PRO A 278 -25.12 7.06 -21.48
C PRO A 278 -24.06 7.93 -22.17
N HIS A 279 -24.42 8.65 -23.23
CA HIS A 279 -23.54 9.59 -23.94
C HIS A 279 -24.08 11.03 -23.90
N GLY A 280 -24.95 11.31 -22.94
CA GLY A 280 -25.53 12.63 -22.74
C GLY A 280 -24.59 13.57 -22.01
N ILE A 281 -24.86 14.86 -22.15
CA ILE A 281 -24.31 15.88 -21.26
C ILE A 281 -25.23 16.10 -20.06
N ALA A 282 -26.53 15.86 -20.17
CA ALA A 282 -27.47 16.12 -19.07
C ALA A 282 -27.31 15.11 -17.93
N PRO A 283 -27.54 15.52 -16.67
CA PRO A 283 -27.70 14.60 -15.55
C PRO A 283 -28.69 13.47 -15.86
N SER A 284 -28.46 12.28 -15.30
CA SER A 284 -29.42 11.17 -15.36
C SER A 284 -30.66 11.47 -14.52
N SER A 285 -31.82 10.98 -14.95
CA SER A 285 -33.04 10.96 -14.12
C SER A 285 -32.93 10.06 -12.88
N HIS A 286 -31.98 9.12 -12.90
CA HIS A 286 -31.65 8.19 -11.81
C HIS A 286 -30.55 8.71 -10.88
N ARG A 287 -30.18 10.00 -10.98
CA ARG A 287 -29.14 10.60 -10.12
C ARG A 287 -29.61 10.65 -8.66
N ILE A 288 -28.85 10.02 -7.78
CA ILE A 288 -29.08 10.05 -6.32
C ILE A 288 -28.05 10.91 -5.58
N TRP A 289 -26.87 11.13 -6.16
CA TRP A 289 -25.83 11.98 -5.60
C TRP A 289 -24.97 12.57 -6.71
N SER A 290 -24.40 13.74 -6.48
CA SER A 290 -23.39 14.33 -7.37
C SER A 290 -22.50 15.31 -6.65
N SER A 291 -21.25 15.39 -7.07
CA SER A 291 -20.30 16.38 -6.58
C SER A 291 -19.42 16.90 -7.72
N LYS A 292 -18.89 18.10 -7.52
CA LYS A 292 -17.90 18.72 -8.41
C LYS A 292 -16.55 18.79 -7.71
N THR A 293 -15.49 18.46 -8.42
CA THR A 293 -14.13 18.44 -7.90
C THR A 293 -13.12 18.87 -8.96
N THR A 294 -11.92 19.20 -8.53
CA THR A 294 -10.75 19.44 -9.37
C THR A 294 -9.83 18.22 -9.29
N GLY A 295 -9.10 17.92 -10.37
CA GLY A 295 -8.19 16.77 -10.40
C GLY A 295 -8.82 15.54 -11.03
N PHE A 296 -8.56 14.37 -10.45
CA PHE A 296 -8.81 13.06 -11.06
C PHE A 296 -9.47 12.06 -10.11
N ASP A 297 -9.90 12.51 -8.93
CA ASP A 297 -10.67 11.72 -7.98
C ASP A 297 -11.76 12.54 -7.27
N CYS A 298 -12.76 11.84 -6.72
CA CYS A 298 -13.88 12.44 -6.02
C CYS A 298 -14.28 11.57 -4.83
N TYR A 299 -14.17 12.14 -3.63
CA TYR A 299 -14.61 11.49 -2.40
C TYR A 299 -16.12 11.68 -2.22
N ASP A 300 -16.85 10.57 -2.08
CA ASP A 300 -18.26 10.60 -1.71
C ASP A 300 -18.39 11.05 -0.25
N ASP A 301 -19.14 12.12 -0.02
CA ASP A 301 -19.35 12.67 1.31
C ASP A 301 -20.54 12.03 2.04
N GLU A 302 -21.29 11.16 1.37
CA GLU A 302 -22.37 10.37 1.94
C GLU A 302 -22.01 8.88 2.03
N PRO A 303 -22.36 8.21 3.14
CA PRO A 303 -22.18 6.78 3.25
C PRO A 303 -23.21 6.03 2.40
N ARG A 304 -22.78 5.04 1.62
CA ARG A 304 -23.66 4.17 0.84
C ARG A 304 -24.20 3.03 1.71
N LEU A 305 -25.20 3.38 2.51
CA LEU A 305 -25.80 2.50 3.52
C LEU A 305 -26.78 1.47 2.95
N THR A 306 -27.48 1.81 1.87
CA THR A 306 -28.54 0.98 1.30
C THR A 306 -27.91 -0.12 0.43
N PRO A 307 -28.21 -1.41 0.68
CA PRO A 307 -27.76 -2.47 -0.20
C PRO A 307 -28.39 -2.33 -1.58
N GLY A 308 -27.59 -2.50 -2.63
CA GLY A 308 -28.06 -2.30 -3.99
C GLY A 308 -26.95 -2.36 -5.03
N ILE A 309 -27.37 -2.33 -6.29
CA ILE A 309 -26.49 -2.08 -7.42
C ILE A 309 -26.53 -0.59 -7.68
N TYR A 310 -25.36 0.02 -7.79
CA TYR A 310 -25.20 1.42 -8.10
C TYR A 310 -24.37 1.57 -9.36
N TYR A 311 -24.53 2.73 -9.99
CA TYR A 311 -23.70 3.14 -11.11
C TYR A 311 -23.13 4.52 -10.84
N TRP A 312 -21.97 4.82 -11.40
CA TRP A 312 -21.43 6.17 -11.35
C TRP A 312 -20.76 6.52 -12.67
N ARG A 313 -20.71 7.81 -12.96
CA ARG A 313 -20.03 8.34 -14.14
C ARG A 313 -19.54 9.76 -13.90
N VAL A 314 -18.64 10.22 -14.75
CA VAL A 314 -17.99 11.53 -14.60
C VAL A 314 -17.93 12.28 -15.92
N ARG A 315 -18.06 13.61 -15.89
CA ARG A 315 -17.87 14.49 -17.06
C ARG A 315 -16.89 15.61 -16.75
N GLY A 316 -16.18 16.09 -17.77
CA GLY A 316 -15.32 17.27 -17.68
C GLY A 316 -16.09 18.58 -17.87
N LEU A 317 -15.73 19.60 -17.11
CA LEU A 317 -16.29 20.95 -17.13
C LEU A 317 -15.19 21.99 -17.36
N ASP A 318 -15.55 23.07 -18.07
CA ASP A 318 -14.70 24.25 -18.27
C ASP A 318 -14.76 25.20 -17.06
N GLU A 319 -14.03 26.32 -17.14
CA GLU A 319 -14.00 27.34 -16.08
C GLU A 319 -15.38 27.94 -15.77
N ALA A 320 -16.25 27.98 -16.77
CA ALA A 320 -17.63 28.48 -16.68
C ALA A 320 -18.64 27.39 -16.30
N ASP A 321 -18.18 26.23 -15.81
CA ASP A 321 -18.97 25.06 -15.45
C ASP A 321 -19.80 24.48 -16.61
N LYS A 322 -19.39 24.73 -17.86
CA LYS A 322 -20.03 24.12 -19.04
C LYS A 322 -19.38 22.78 -19.39
N PRO A 323 -20.16 21.80 -19.87
CA PRO A 323 -19.60 20.51 -20.27
C PRO A 323 -18.61 20.67 -21.43
N VAL A 324 -17.39 20.21 -21.22
CA VAL A 324 -16.36 20.08 -22.28
C VAL A 324 -16.69 18.91 -23.19
N GLY A 325 -17.37 17.91 -22.63
CA GLY A 325 -17.81 16.73 -23.35
C GLY A 325 -18.95 16.01 -22.62
N VAL A 326 -19.10 14.73 -22.91
CA VAL A 326 -20.16 13.88 -22.37
C VAL A 326 -19.72 13.15 -21.12
N PHE A 327 -20.66 12.56 -20.39
CA PHE A 327 -20.30 11.64 -19.32
C PHE A 327 -19.50 10.44 -19.82
N SER A 328 -18.61 9.92 -18.97
CA SER A 328 -17.99 8.61 -19.14
C SER A 328 -19.04 7.51 -19.26
N ASP A 329 -18.62 6.34 -19.75
CA ASP A 329 -19.44 5.14 -19.58
C ASP A 329 -19.67 4.92 -18.07
N ALA A 330 -20.87 4.46 -17.71
CA ALA A 330 -21.22 4.24 -16.32
C ALA A 330 -20.50 2.99 -15.79
N SER A 331 -19.78 3.15 -14.68
CA SER A 331 -19.17 2.04 -13.96
C SER A 331 -20.10 1.56 -12.86
N LYS A 332 -20.19 0.24 -12.70
CA LYS A 332 -21.07 -0.42 -11.73
C LYS A 332 -20.31 -0.66 -10.42
N PHE A 333 -21.01 -0.59 -9.31
CA PHE A 333 -20.55 -1.16 -8.05
C PHE A 333 -21.72 -1.73 -7.25
N ILE A 334 -21.41 -2.64 -6.33
CA ILE A 334 -22.42 -3.33 -5.51
C ILE A 334 -22.15 -3.02 -4.04
N ILE A 335 -23.19 -2.55 -3.35
CA ILE A 335 -23.21 -2.49 -1.90
C ILE A 335 -24.02 -3.68 -1.42
N SER A 336 -23.37 -4.70 -0.85
CA SER A 336 -24.06 -5.85 -0.27
C SER A 336 -23.36 -6.38 1.00
N PRO A 337 -23.12 -5.53 2.00
CA PRO A 337 -22.57 -6.00 3.28
C PRO A 337 -23.58 -6.93 3.95
N PRO A 338 -23.20 -8.16 4.37
CA PRO A 338 -24.12 -9.06 5.06
C PRO A 338 -24.53 -8.47 6.41
N GLN A 339 -25.78 -8.72 6.81
CA GLN A 339 -26.25 -8.41 8.16
C GLN A 339 -25.44 -9.26 9.16
N ASN A 340 -24.83 -8.63 10.17
CA ASN A 340 -23.85 -9.21 11.09
C ASN A 340 -22.50 -9.53 10.42
N LEU A 341 -21.76 -8.49 10.06
CA LEU A 341 -20.41 -8.63 9.54
C LEU A 341 -19.50 -9.40 10.52
N TYR A 342 -18.63 -10.26 9.98
CA TYR A 342 -17.60 -10.88 10.79
C TYR A 342 -16.67 -9.81 11.39
N ALA A 343 -16.17 -8.90 10.56
CA ALA A 343 -15.36 -7.78 10.99
C ALA A 343 -15.60 -6.53 10.12
N ALA A 344 -15.35 -5.36 10.70
CA ALA A 344 -15.32 -4.08 10.00
C ALA A 344 -14.17 -3.22 10.51
N THR A 345 -13.65 -2.32 9.67
CA THR A 345 -12.63 -1.34 10.05
C THR A 345 -13.26 0.04 10.16
N PHE A 346 -12.95 0.80 11.21
CA PHE A 346 -13.53 2.10 11.49
C PHE A 346 -12.46 3.10 11.87
N GLY A 347 -12.42 4.24 11.18
CA GLY A 347 -11.27 5.13 11.30
C GLY A 347 -11.28 6.33 10.38
N ASP A 348 -10.15 7.01 10.40
CA ASP A 348 -9.84 8.17 9.55
C ASP A 348 -9.28 7.75 8.18
N SER A 349 -8.54 8.64 7.52
CA SER A 349 -7.93 8.41 6.20
C SER A 349 -6.98 7.21 6.17
N ILE A 350 -6.29 6.88 7.28
CA ILE A 350 -5.41 5.72 7.32
C ILE A 350 -6.22 4.42 7.15
N THR A 351 -7.43 4.40 7.73
CA THR A 351 -8.40 3.31 7.59
C THR A 351 -9.16 3.37 6.28
N HIS A 352 -9.52 4.57 5.82
CA HIS A 352 -10.23 4.75 4.58
C HIS A 352 -9.43 4.18 3.41
N GLY A 353 -8.14 4.47 3.35
CA GLY A 353 -7.25 3.98 2.30
C GLY A 353 -6.51 5.09 1.57
N GLY A 354 -5.81 4.71 0.51
CA GLY A 354 -4.96 5.62 -0.25
C GLY A 354 -3.54 5.75 0.31
N GLY A 355 -2.70 6.44 -0.46
CA GLY A 355 -1.28 6.61 -0.18
C GLY A 355 -0.51 7.12 -1.40
N ALA A 356 0.80 7.26 -1.25
CA ALA A 356 1.77 7.78 -2.21
C ALA A 356 1.31 9.10 -2.85
N VAL A 357 0.60 9.92 -2.06
CA VAL A 357 0.01 11.24 -2.40
C VAL A 357 -1.11 11.19 -3.45
N SER A 358 -1.00 10.37 -4.48
CA SER A 358 -1.87 10.38 -5.66
C SER A 358 -2.87 9.22 -5.73
N TYR A 359 -2.84 8.28 -4.77
CA TYR A 359 -3.77 7.15 -4.77
C TYR A 359 -4.81 7.29 -3.69
N SER A 360 -6.02 6.86 -4.03
CA SER A 360 -7.19 6.94 -3.19
C SER A 360 -7.56 5.56 -2.63
N PRO A 361 -8.54 5.48 -1.72
CA PRO A 361 -9.16 4.21 -1.32
C PRO A 361 -9.68 3.34 -2.46
N ALA A 362 -9.85 3.88 -3.67
CA ALA A 362 -10.24 3.12 -4.86
C ALA A 362 -9.11 2.23 -5.40
N ASN A 363 -7.88 2.37 -4.89
CA ASN A 363 -6.71 1.57 -5.23
C ASN A 363 -6.45 0.54 -4.11
N PRO A 364 -6.90 -0.72 -4.26
CA PRO A 364 -6.90 -1.70 -3.17
C PRO A 364 -5.51 -1.97 -2.59
N GLU A 365 -4.44 -1.88 -3.37
CA GLU A 365 -3.07 -2.06 -2.89
C GLU A 365 -2.66 -1.03 -1.82
N TYR A 366 -3.34 0.13 -1.78
CA TYR A 366 -3.19 1.19 -0.78
C TYR A 366 -4.19 1.08 0.37
N ASN A 367 -4.84 -0.08 0.54
CA ASN A 367 -5.77 -0.36 1.64
C ASN A 367 -5.21 -1.53 2.45
N TYR A 368 -5.04 -1.38 3.78
CA TYR A 368 -4.51 -2.50 4.58
C TYR A 368 -5.49 -3.68 4.64
N GLN A 369 -6.78 -3.43 4.41
CA GLN A 369 -7.85 -4.42 4.36
C GLN A 369 -7.59 -5.48 3.28
N THR A 370 -6.92 -5.11 2.20
CA THR A 370 -6.54 -6.00 1.08
C THR A 370 -5.61 -7.13 1.52
N TYR A 371 -4.86 -6.94 2.59
CA TYR A 371 -3.86 -7.88 3.08
C TYR A 371 -4.30 -8.63 4.35
N LEU A 372 -5.56 -8.51 4.75
CA LEU A 372 -6.11 -9.25 5.90
C LEU A 372 -6.50 -10.68 5.50
N ASP A 373 -6.25 -11.64 6.40
CA ASP A 373 -6.59 -13.06 6.16
C ASP A 373 -8.11 -13.34 6.26
N PHE A 374 -8.92 -12.31 6.44
CA PHE A 374 -10.36 -12.38 6.64
C PHE A 374 -11.05 -11.17 5.99
N SER A 375 -12.29 -11.37 5.55
CA SER A 375 -13.08 -10.29 4.96
C SER A 375 -13.45 -9.24 6.01
N THR A 376 -13.34 -7.97 5.60
CA THR A 376 -13.77 -6.81 6.39
C THR A 376 -14.56 -5.85 5.52
N PHE A 377 -15.46 -5.08 6.12
CA PHE A 377 -16.06 -3.93 5.46
C PHE A 377 -15.41 -2.64 5.94
N ASN A 378 -15.01 -1.78 5.01
CA ASN A 378 -14.28 -0.56 5.31
C ASN A 378 -15.23 0.59 5.61
N LEU A 379 -15.33 0.98 6.89
CA LEU A 379 -16.10 2.12 7.39
C LEU A 379 -15.22 3.35 7.63
N GLY A 380 -14.02 3.40 7.06
CA GLY A 380 -13.11 4.54 7.14
C GLY A 380 -13.66 5.75 6.41
N ARG A 381 -13.29 6.95 6.87
CA ARG A 381 -13.62 8.22 6.20
C ARG A 381 -12.43 9.16 6.27
N SER A 382 -11.97 9.65 5.12
CA SER A 382 -10.84 10.59 5.07
C SER A 382 -11.17 11.90 5.80
N GLY A 383 -10.19 12.44 6.52
CA GLY A 383 -10.33 13.69 7.30
C GLY A 383 -10.99 13.54 8.66
N ASP A 384 -11.45 12.34 9.03
CA ASP A 384 -12.08 12.13 10.34
C ASP A 384 -11.15 12.44 11.51
N THR A 385 -11.72 13.08 12.52
CA THR A 385 -11.13 13.20 13.87
C THR A 385 -11.79 12.16 14.78
N SER A 386 -11.20 11.91 15.95
CA SER A 386 -11.84 11.06 16.98
C SER A 386 -13.25 11.53 17.35
N LYS A 387 -13.51 12.84 17.29
CA LYS A 387 -14.84 13.44 17.49
C LYS A 387 -15.82 13.06 16.39
N THR A 388 -15.45 13.24 15.13
CA THR A 388 -16.36 12.96 14.00
C THR A 388 -16.61 11.45 13.84
N MET A 389 -15.61 10.62 14.15
CA MET A 389 -15.81 9.18 14.31
C MET A 389 -16.88 8.88 15.38
N LEU A 390 -16.81 9.49 16.57
CA LEU A 390 -17.80 9.25 17.62
C LEU A 390 -19.21 9.70 17.21
N GLU A 391 -19.31 10.81 16.48
CA GLU A 391 -20.56 11.38 15.97
C GLU A 391 -21.25 10.43 14.98
N ARG A 392 -20.51 9.90 14.00
CA ARG A 392 -21.07 9.02 12.95
C ARG A 392 -21.20 7.55 13.35
N PHE A 393 -20.66 7.13 14.51
CA PHE A 393 -20.68 5.73 14.94
C PHE A 393 -22.05 5.05 14.82
N ASN A 394 -23.12 5.73 15.25
CA ASN A 394 -24.46 5.15 15.22
C ASN A 394 -24.98 4.95 13.79
N GLN A 395 -24.62 5.85 12.88
CA GLN A 395 -25.02 5.80 11.48
C GLN A 395 -24.22 4.74 10.73
N ASP A 396 -22.92 4.63 11.00
CA ASP A 396 -22.02 3.90 10.11
C ASP A 396 -21.65 2.50 10.61
N VAL A 397 -21.76 2.24 11.91
CA VAL A 397 -21.40 0.93 12.50
C VAL A 397 -22.65 0.09 12.81
N MET A 398 -23.70 0.72 13.33
CA MET A 398 -24.87 -0.01 13.84
C MET A 398 -25.67 -0.75 12.76
N PRO A 399 -25.85 -0.22 11.53
CA PRO A 399 -26.57 -0.97 10.49
C PRO A 399 -25.95 -2.33 10.16
N TYR A 400 -24.62 -2.44 10.29
CA TYR A 400 -23.87 -3.64 9.94
C TYR A 400 -23.62 -4.59 11.11
N HIS A 401 -23.72 -4.09 12.34
CA HIS A 401 -23.53 -4.82 13.59
C HIS A 401 -22.33 -5.80 13.56
N PRO A 402 -21.11 -5.32 13.26
CA PRO A 402 -19.96 -6.20 13.13
C PRO A 402 -19.65 -6.94 14.44
N LYS A 403 -19.24 -8.20 14.37
CA LYS A 403 -18.79 -8.95 15.55
C LYS A 403 -17.50 -8.35 16.13
N TYR A 404 -16.58 -7.98 15.25
CA TYR A 404 -15.31 -7.34 15.59
C TYR A 404 -15.19 -5.99 14.87
N LEU A 405 -14.95 -4.91 15.62
CA LEU A 405 -14.70 -3.59 15.05
C LEU A 405 -13.23 -3.22 15.27
N ILE A 406 -12.44 -3.20 14.21
CA ILE A 406 -11.05 -2.71 14.23
C ILE A 406 -11.10 -1.18 14.19
N ILE A 407 -10.56 -0.51 15.20
CA ILE A 407 -10.66 0.94 15.36
C ILE A 407 -9.26 1.54 15.25
N LEU A 408 -9.07 2.44 14.27
CA LEU A 408 -7.85 3.22 14.07
C LEU A 408 -8.21 4.66 13.72
N GLY A 409 -8.06 5.56 14.67
CA GLY A 409 -8.25 6.99 14.42
C GLY A 409 -7.94 7.85 15.63
N GLY A 410 -7.67 9.13 15.37
CA GLY A 410 -7.22 10.10 16.36
C GLY A 410 -5.97 10.88 15.93
N SER A 411 -5.26 10.41 14.90
CA SER A 411 -4.08 11.08 14.35
C SER A 411 -4.40 12.51 13.89
N ASN A 412 -5.54 12.71 13.19
CA ASN A 412 -6.00 14.04 12.78
C ASN A 412 -6.31 14.97 13.96
N SER A 413 -6.89 14.44 15.05
CA SER A 413 -7.16 15.22 16.27
C SER A 413 -5.84 15.70 16.89
N LEU A 414 -4.90 14.77 17.12
CA LEU A 414 -3.67 15.04 17.85
C LEU A 414 -2.71 15.93 17.04
N ARG A 415 -2.53 15.66 15.74
CA ARG A 415 -1.70 16.51 14.88
C ARG A 415 -2.26 17.93 14.77
N GLY A 416 -3.58 18.07 14.87
CA GLY A 416 -4.30 19.35 14.91
C GLY A 416 -4.35 20.01 16.29
N GLY A 417 -3.65 19.49 17.30
CA GLY A 417 -3.52 20.10 18.63
C GLY A 417 -4.66 19.79 19.60
N VAL A 418 -5.51 18.81 19.32
CA VAL A 418 -6.49 18.33 20.29
C VAL A 418 -5.76 17.55 21.40
N PRO A 419 -5.97 17.87 22.70
CA PRO A 419 -5.32 17.15 23.79
C PRO A 419 -5.73 15.67 23.83
N ALA A 420 -4.77 14.79 24.14
CA ALA A 420 -4.95 13.35 24.27
C ALA A 420 -6.08 12.99 25.22
N ALA A 421 -6.27 13.74 26.31
CA ALA A 421 -7.38 13.50 27.25
C ALA A 421 -8.75 13.52 26.56
N LYS A 422 -8.94 14.41 25.58
CA LYS A 422 -10.19 14.50 24.81
C LYS A 422 -10.31 13.35 23.81
N VAL A 423 -9.23 13.04 23.09
CA VAL A 423 -9.18 11.88 22.17
C VAL A 423 -9.47 10.58 22.93
N ILE A 424 -8.88 10.39 24.10
CA ILE A 424 -9.12 9.24 24.98
C ILE A 424 -10.58 9.16 25.40
N ALA A 425 -11.21 10.28 25.78
CA ALA A 425 -12.63 10.31 26.14
C ALA A 425 -13.54 9.92 24.95
N GLU A 426 -13.21 10.38 23.74
CA GLU A 426 -13.95 10.06 22.51
C GLU A 426 -13.79 8.58 22.12
N LEU A 427 -12.56 8.03 22.15
CA LEU A 427 -12.31 6.61 21.92
C LEU A 427 -12.96 5.72 23.00
N THR A 428 -12.98 6.19 24.25
CA THR A 428 -13.70 5.52 25.36
C THR A 428 -15.19 5.43 25.07
N ALA A 429 -15.80 6.52 24.60
CA ALA A 429 -17.22 6.52 24.23
C ALA A 429 -17.52 5.58 23.06
N ILE A 430 -16.64 5.50 22.04
CA ILE A 430 -16.76 4.53 20.95
C ILE A 430 -16.70 3.09 21.50
N ARG A 431 -15.72 2.78 22.37
CA ARG A 431 -15.60 1.47 23.03
C ARG A 431 -16.89 1.10 23.76
N ASP A 432 -17.42 2.01 24.57
CA ASP A 432 -18.60 1.74 25.40
C ASP A 432 -19.84 1.52 24.55
N LYS A 433 -20.00 2.26 23.43
CA LYS A 433 -21.06 2.01 22.44
C LYS A 433 -20.93 0.63 21.80
N CYS A 434 -19.72 0.17 21.46
CA CYS A 434 -19.50 -1.17 20.94
C CYS A 434 -19.93 -2.23 21.95
N LEU A 435 -19.43 -2.15 23.18
CA LEU A 435 -19.69 -3.13 24.24
C LEU A 435 -21.18 -3.22 24.59
N ALA A 436 -21.88 -2.07 24.64
CA ALA A 436 -23.32 -2.02 24.90
C ALA A 436 -24.16 -2.74 23.83
N ARG A 437 -23.60 -3.01 22.65
CA ARG A 437 -24.24 -3.71 21.54
C ARG A 437 -23.62 -5.07 21.23
N GLY A 438 -22.76 -5.59 22.11
CA GLY A 438 -22.10 -6.87 21.89
C GLY A 438 -21.09 -6.87 20.74
N ILE A 439 -20.69 -5.70 20.27
CA ILE A 439 -19.60 -5.53 19.30
C ILE A 439 -18.29 -5.53 20.08
N ARG A 440 -17.30 -6.31 19.66
CA ARG A 440 -15.98 -6.30 20.30
C ARG A 440 -15.10 -5.21 19.66
N PRO A 441 -14.78 -4.12 20.37
CA PRO A 441 -13.84 -3.12 19.86
C PRO A 441 -12.41 -3.65 19.95
N ILE A 442 -11.64 -3.53 18.87
CA ILE A 442 -10.22 -3.89 18.78
C ILE A 442 -9.47 -2.61 18.38
N PHE A 443 -8.74 -2.01 19.31
CA PHE A 443 -8.00 -0.77 19.04
C PHE A 443 -6.64 -1.06 18.42
N LEU A 444 -6.28 -0.33 17.37
CA LEU A 444 -4.92 -0.28 16.86
C LEU A 444 -4.20 0.92 17.49
N THR A 445 -2.94 0.75 17.90
CA THR A 445 -2.12 1.92 18.29
C THR A 445 -1.95 2.85 17.09
N LEU A 446 -1.91 4.15 17.35
CA LEU A 446 -1.68 5.16 16.31
C LEU A 446 -0.25 5.03 15.79
N PRO A 447 -0.03 4.94 14.47
CA PRO A 447 1.30 5.07 13.90
C PRO A 447 1.91 6.44 14.25
N PRO A 448 3.24 6.57 14.29
CA PRO A 448 3.85 7.90 14.35
C PRO A 448 3.53 8.67 13.07
N ILE A 449 3.91 9.95 13.05
CA ILE A 449 3.80 10.83 11.88
C ILE A 449 5.19 11.41 11.56
N ASN A 450 5.33 11.99 10.36
CA ASN A 450 6.52 12.72 9.96
C ASN A 450 6.16 14.18 9.66
N PRO A 451 6.36 15.10 10.64
CA PRO A 451 6.01 16.51 10.47
C PRO A 451 6.70 17.19 9.28
N ALA A 452 7.94 16.80 8.95
CA ALA A 452 8.67 17.37 7.83
C ALA A 452 8.04 16.99 6.49
N SER A 453 7.68 15.72 6.31
CA SER A 453 6.96 15.27 5.11
C SER A 453 5.56 15.89 5.01
N ILE A 454 4.82 16.00 6.12
CA ILE A 454 3.51 16.66 6.16
C ILE A 454 3.64 18.10 5.66
N LYS A 455 4.62 18.84 6.18
CA LYS A 455 4.86 20.21 5.77
C LYS A 455 5.26 20.29 4.29
N LYS A 456 6.07 19.36 3.81
CA LYS A 456 6.54 19.29 2.42
C LYS A 456 5.43 18.99 1.43
N VAL A 457 4.50 18.08 1.77
CA VAL A 457 3.45 17.59 0.85
C VAL A 457 2.17 18.42 0.95
N PHE A 458 1.70 18.70 2.16
CA PHE A 458 0.42 19.37 2.38
C PHE A 458 0.57 20.86 2.73
N ASN A 459 1.78 21.34 2.97
CA ASN A 459 2.05 22.69 3.52
C ASN A 459 1.37 22.95 4.87
N GLU A 460 1.06 21.90 5.62
CA GLU A 460 0.40 21.96 6.92
C GLU A 460 1.42 21.90 8.07
N GLU A 461 1.14 22.60 9.16
CA GLU A 461 1.89 22.47 10.41
C GLU A 461 1.35 21.32 11.25
N THR A 462 2.24 20.68 12.00
CA THR A 462 1.88 19.68 13.01
C THR A 462 2.04 20.28 14.40
N ALA A 463 1.10 20.00 15.31
CA ALA A 463 1.19 20.44 16.70
C ALA A 463 2.55 20.06 17.33
N PRO A 464 3.26 20.98 17.98
CA PRO A 464 4.64 20.76 18.44
C PRO A 464 4.76 19.66 19.52
N ASP A 465 3.68 19.41 20.26
CA ASP A 465 3.57 18.40 21.31
C ASP A 465 3.00 17.06 20.83
N TRP A 466 2.84 16.87 19.51
CA TRP A 466 2.22 15.66 18.93
C TRP A 466 2.80 14.37 19.51
N ARG A 467 4.13 14.26 19.69
CA ARG A 467 4.78 13.05 20.21
C ARG A 467 4.26 12.67 21.59
N ILE A 468 4.11 13.66 22.47
CA ILE A 468 3.65 13.48 23.84
C ILE A 468 2.18 13.04 23.83
N GLU A 469 1.36 13.69 23.00
CA GLU A 469 -0.07 13.42 22.91
C GLU A 469 -0.36 12.05 22.24
N PHE A 470 0.36 11.68 21.18
CA PHE A 470 0.33 10.33 20.59
C PHE A 470 0.77 9.26 21.60
N ALA A 471 1.86 9.50 22.34
CA ALA A 471 2.32 8.54 23.36
C ALA A 471 1.27 8.32 24.45
N ARG A 472 0.57 9.38 24.89
CA ARG A 472 -0.53 9.29 25.88
C ARG A 472 -1.71 8.47 25.34
N VAL A 473 -2.14 8.72 24.10
CA VAL A 473 -3.23 7.94 23.48
C VAL A 473 -2.81 6.48 23.27
N ASN A 474 -1.59 6.21 22.80
CA ASN A 474 -1.09 4.86 22.63
C ASN A 474 -0.94 4.11 23.97
N ALA A 475 -0.55 4.79 25.05
CA ALA A 475 -0.54 4.20 26.39
C ALA A 475 -1.96 3.80 26.83
N PHE A 476 -2.98 4.62 26.56
CA PHE A 476 -4.38 4.27 26.80
C PHE A 476 -4.83 3.07 25.94
N ILE A 477 -4.48 3.03 24.66
CA ILE A 477 -4.83 1.93 23.75
C ILE A 477 -4.26 0.60 24.24
N ARG A 478 -2.99 0.58 24.68
CA ARG A 478 -2.32 -0.61 25.22
C ARG A 478 -2.93 -1.12 26.54
N GLN A 479 -3.76 -0.33 27.21
CA GLN A 479 -4.50 -0.75 28.41
C GLN A 479 -5.87 -1.37 28.07
N GLN A 480 -6.33 -1.29 26.82
CA GLN A 480 -7.61 -1.89 26.43
C GLN A 480 -7.50 -3.41 26.41
N ARG A 481 -8.61 -4.11 26.71
CA ARG A 481 -8.63 -5.58 26.71
C ARG A 481 -8.27 -6.17 25.35
N TYR A 482 -8.72 -5.53 24.28
CA TYR A 482 -8.51 -5.95 22.90
C TYR A 482 -7.80 -4.82 22.16
N PHE A 483 -6.49 -4.96 22.02
CA PHE A 483 -5.66 -4.06 21.24
C PHE A 483 -4.62 -4.82 20.43
N ILE A 484 -4.15 -4.17 19.36
CA ILE A 484 -3.06 -4.61 18.50
C ILE A 484 -2.07 -3.45 18.40
N ASP A 485 -0.82 -3.71 18.75
CA ASP A 485 0.22 -2.68 18.72
C ASP A 485 0.89 -2.64 17.36
N ILE A 486 0.52 -1.67 16.53
CA ILE A 486 1.09 -1.49 15.17
C ILE A 486 2.19 -0.43 15.14
N ALA A 487 2.17 0.52 16.07
CA ALA A 487 3.08 1.67 16.07
C ALA A 487 4.58 1.29 15.97
N PRO A 488 5.10 0.28 16.73
CA PRO A 488 6.53 -0.06 16.65
C PRO A 488 7.00 -0.50 15.26
N TYR A 489 6.12 -1.07 14.44
CA TYR A 489 6.46 -1.52 13.08
C TYR A 489 6.54 -0.39 12.06
N LEU A 490 5.99 0.78 12.42
CA LEU A 490 5.89 1.97 11.57
C LEU A 490 6.75 3.12 12.10
N THR A 491 7.67 2.83 13.02
CA THR A 491 8.49 3.84 13.70
C THR A 491 9.96 3.67 13.35
N ASP A 492 10.63 4.77 12.97
CA ASP A 492 12.08 4.81 12.75
C ASP A 492 12.88 5.01 14.06
N SER A 493 14.21 5.11 13.96
CA SER A 493 15.08 5.38 15.12
C SER A 493 14.85 6.75 15.79
N ASN A 494 14.17 7.69 15.10
CA ASN A 494 13.86 9.03 15.59
C ASN A 494 12.44 9.13 16.19
N GLY A 495 11.70 8.02 16.23
CA GLY A 495 10.32 8.00 16.71
C GLY A 495 9.32 8.59 15.69
N GLU A 496 9.68 8.66 14.41
CA GLU A 496 8.86 9.21 13.32
C GLU A 496 8.46 8.12 12.33
N LEU A 497 7.48 8.45 11.48
CA LEU A 497 7.08 7.59 10.37
C LEU A 497 8.16 7.66 9.27
N PRO A 498 8.79 6.54 8.88
CA PRO A 498 9.77 6.54 7.81
C PRO A 498 9.15 6.95 6.46
N VAL A 499 9.89 7.73 5.66
CA VAL A 499 9.41 8.21 4.35
C VAL A 499 9.17 7.06 3.38
N GLU A 500 9.93 5.97 3.50
CA GLU A 500 9.73 4.75 2.72
C GLU A 500 8.43 4.01 3.04
N LEU A 501 7.81 4.30 4.19
CA LEU A 501 6.53 3.73 4.59
C LEU A 501 5.36 4.69 4.38
N ALA A 502 5.61 6.00 4.30
CA ALA A 502 4.60 7.02 4.00
C ALA A 502 5.27 8.28 3.44
N VAL A 503 5.21 8.44 2.12
CA VAL A 503 5.82 9.60 1.42
C VAL A 503 5.34 10.94 1.98
N ASP A 504 4.08 11.02 2.37
CA ASP A 504 3.45 12.24 2.88
C ASP A 504 3.57 12.43 4.41
N GLY A 505 4.14 11.46 5.12
CA GLY A 505 4.32 11.49 6.56
C GLY A 505 3.05 11.20 7.39
N LEU A 506 1.94 10.81 6.76
CA LEU A 506 0.67 10.48 7.43
C LEU A 506 0.08 9.15 7.00
N HIS A 507 -0.02 8.89 5.70
CA HIS A 507 -0.75 7.76 5.14
C HIS A 507 0.25 6.67 4.75
N PRO A 508 0.27 5.52 5.45
CA PRO A 508 1.17 4.45 5.08
C PRO A 508 0.88 3.94 3.67
N ASP A 509 1.93 3.83 2.87
CA ASP A 509 1.94 3.32 1.51
C ASP A 509 1.90 1.78 1.51
N ILE A 510 1.99 1.15 0.34
CA ILE A 510 1.89 -0.31 0.18
C ILE A 510 2.68 -1.10 1.25
N PRO A 511 3.98 -0.84 1.50
CA PRO A 511 4.72 -1.57 2.53
C PRO A 511 4.18 -1.31 3.94
N GLY A 512 3.78 -0.07 4.24
CA GLY A 512 3.18 0.30 5.52
C GLY A 512 1.81 -0.34 5.74
N LYS A 513 0.95 -0.40 4.71
CA LYS A 513 -0.34 -1.10 4.74
C LYS A 513 -0.16 -2.60 4.97
N GLN A 514 0.83 -3.22 4.34
CA GLN A 514 1.20 -4.62 4.55
C GLN A 514 1.64 -4.86 6.01
N LEU A 515 2.48 -3.99 6.58
CA LEU A 515 2.90 -4.10 7.99
C LEU A 515 1.73 -3.98 8.96
N ILE A 516 0.79 -3.05 8.71
CA ILE A 516 -0.45 -2.93 9.50
C ILE A 516 -1.24 -4.24 9.46
N ALA A 517 -1.48 -4.77 8.26
CA ALA A 517 -2.25 -6.00 8.09
C ALA A 517 -1.56 -7.22 8.72
N GLN A 518 -0.24 -7.35 8.55
CA GLN A 518 0.55 -8.41 9.17
C GLN A 518 0.44 -8.39 10.69
N ALA A 519 0.54 -7.20 11.31
CA ALA A 519 0.37 -7.07 12.75
C ALA A 519 -1.05 -7.44 13.21
N ILE A 520 -2.06 -7.10 12.40
CA ILE A 520 -3.46 -7.49 12.64
C ILE A 520 -3.61 -9.02 12.56
N ASN A 521 -3.18 -9.64 11.46
CA ASN A 521 -3.29 -11.08 11.21
C ASN A 521 -2.56 -11.88 12.31
N ALA A 522 -1.33 -11.49 12.66
CA ALA A 522 -0.54 -12.15 13.70
C ALA A 522 -1.19 -12.06 15.10
N SER A 523 -1.93 -10.98 15.37
CA SER A 523 -2.63 -10.79 16.65
C SER A 523 -4.08 -11.30 16.63
N TRP A 524 -4.62 -11.70 15.49
CA TRP A 524 -6.06 -11.85 15.31
C TRP A 524 -6.68 -12.89 16.24
N ALA A 525 -6.05 -14.06 16.37
CA ALA A 525 -6.51 -15.10 17.30
C ALA A 525 -6.56 -14.61 18.75
N ARG A 526 -5.53 -13.87 19.20
CA ARG A 526 -5.42 -13.32 20.57
C ARG A 526 -6.54 -12.34 20.92
N VAL A 527 -7.04 -11.58 19.95
CA VAL A 527 -8.09 -10.56 20.18
C VAL A 527 -9.50 -11.07 19.88
N THR A 528 -9.64 -12.20 19.18
CA THR A 528 -10.94 -12.76 18.76
C THR A 528 -11.38 -14.02 19.48
N GLN A 529 -10.44 -14.83 19.97
CA GLN A 529 -10.68 -16.04 20.78
C GLN A 529 -10.54 -15.69 22.27
#